data_AF-A0A401LW91-F1
#
_entry.id   AF-A0A401LW91-F1
#
_cell.length_a   1.000
_cell.length_b   1.000
_cell.length_c   1.000
_cell.angle_alpha   90.00
_cell.angle_beta   90.00
_cell.angle_gamma   90.00
#
_symmetry.space_group_name_H-M   'P 1'
#
loop_
_entity.id
_entity.type
_entity.pdbx_description
1 polymer ?
#
loop_
_entity_poly.entity_id
_entity_poly.type
_entity_poly.pdbx_seq_one_letter_code
_entity_poly.pdbx_strand_id
1 'polypeptide(L)'
;MNFIRMNRELLKIVDMIAIRLQNMRSVGLIEGKMEVILFYYELSKSIDDETYNNIADNLLDEVFSEIGKISTNSIEQGLAGIGWGINYLIRNEFVEVTEDALIDLECNLFWGESVDFGIHFSMLSPAVYLLSKYGGKKMLENYDTYVLALLNTCRYYCLSIYDNKKKPLDLINSMLYFLLELKKQNVHVWESDKLIWKILTYLMDYKDIEKDIYGDTVILFNLLHQMPDTTFLKKEVMARLGNLKDKDWSIEAYRKILWQQILFFQWSDNAIILDIDKLLYLIDNEKQNSKGIWAPLGIYLMNMNKIN
;
A
#
# COMPACT_ATOMS: atom_id res chain seq x y z
N MET A 1 15.31 18.76 -1.32
CA MET A 1 16.39 18.22 -2.18
C MET A 1 16.47 19.07 -3.45
N ASN A 2 17.65 19.43 -3.95
CA ASN A 2 17.73 20.22 -5.20
C ASN A 2 17.54 19.34 -6.45
N PHE A 3 17.09 19.94 -7.56
CA PHE A 3 16.73 19.23 -8.80
C PHE A 3 17.87 18.35 -9.36
N ILE A 4 19.10 18.86 -9.33
CA ILE A 4 20.28 18.13 -9.84
C ILE A 4 20.57 16.87 -9.01
N ARG A 5 20.49 16.96 -7.68
CA ARG A 5 20.69 15.81 -6.78
C ARG A 5 19.61 14.76 -6.99
N MET A 6 18.37 15.19 -7.18
CA MET A 6 17.23 14.30 -7.44
C MET A 6 17.38 13.51 -8.74
N ASN A 7 17.78 14.16 -9.83
CA ASN A 7 18.03 13.44 -11.09
C ASN A 7 19.15 12.40 -10.94
N ARG A 8 20.20 12.71 -10.15
CA ARG A 8 21.26 11.74 -9.86
C ARG A 8 20.74 10.53 -9.08
N GLU A 9 19.88 10.71 -8.09
CA GLU A 9 19.29 9.60 -7.34
C GLU A 9 18.32 8.79 -8.20
N LEU A 10 17.50 9.43 -9.05
CA LEU A 10 16.63 8.74 -10.00
C LEU A 10 17.42 7.86 -10.97
N LEU A 11 18.54 8.36 -11.52
CA LEU A 11 19.41 7.54 -12.38
C LEU A 11 19.95 6.29 -11.67
N LYS A 12 20.39 6.42 -10.41
CA LYS A 12 20.80 5.25 -9.62
C LYS A 12 19.65 4.26 -9.42
N ILE A 13 18.44 4.76 -9.18
CA ILE A 13 17.24 3.91 -9.00
C ILE A 13 16.95 3.15 -10.29
N VAL A 14 17.03 3.81 -11.46
CA VAL A 14 16.87 3.18 -12.77
C VAL A 14 17.87 2.04 -12.94
N ASP A 15 19.16 2.29 -12.69
CA ASP A 15 20.21 1.28 -12.83
C ASP A 15 19.95 0.06 -11.92
N MET A 16 19.58 0.31 -10.66
CA MET A 16 19.28 -0.75 -9.69
C MET A 16 18.05 -1.58 -10.07
N ILE A 17 17.01 -0.94 -10.60
CA ILE A 17 15.80 -1.60 -11.08
C ILE A 17 16.11 -2.43 -12.35
N ALA A 18 16.88 -1.88 -13.29
CA ALA A 18 17.25 -2.57 -14.52
C ALA A 18 18.07 -3.85 -14.25
N ILE A 19 19.06 -3.78 -13.33
CA ILE A 19 19.85 -4.95 -12.91
C ILE A 19 18.94 -6.03 -12.30
N ARG A 20 17.99 -5.63 -11.46
CA ARG A 20 17.07 -6.57 -10.80
C ARG A 20 16.10 -7.21 -11.78
N LEU A 21 15.58 -6.44 -12.74
CA LEU A 21 14.60 -6.89 -13.72
C LEU A 21 15.10 -8.09 -14.52
N GLN A 22 16.39 -8.15 -14.84
CA GLN A 22 17.02 -9.26 -15.58
C GLN A 22 16.79 -10.64 -14.94
N ASN A 23 16.57 -10.70 -13.62
CA ASN A 23 16.38 -11.94 -12.87
C ASN A 23 14.99 -12.03 -12.20
N MET A 24 14.10 -11.09 -12.50
CA MET A 24 12.80 -10.97 -11.83
C MET A 24 11.79 -11.96 -12.42
N ARG A 25 11.37 -12.92 -11.58
CA ARG A 25 10.37 -13.94 -11.95
C ARG A 25 8.97 -13.62 -11.44
N SER A 26 8.88 -12.98 -10.27
CA SER A 26 7.58 -12.63 -9.71
C SER A 26 6.90 -11.55 -10.55
N VAL A 27 5.60 -11.71 -10.77
CA VAL A 27 4.71 -10.72 -11.40
C VAL A 27 3.99 -9.83 -10.38
N GLY A 28 4.21 -10.08 -9.07
CA GLY A 28 3.59 -9.34 -7.97
C GLY A 28 3.94 -7.86 -7.92
N LEU A 29 3.27 -7.14 -7.00
CA LEU A 29 3.50 -5.73 -6.78
C LEU A 29 4.82 -5.47 -6.07
N ILE A 30 5.14 -6.18 -4.99
CA ILE A 30 6.35 -5.91 -4.21
C ILE A 30 7.42 -6.91 -4.60
N GLU A 31 8.62 -6.46 -4.94
CA GLU A 31 9.69 -7.31 -5.48
C GLU A 31 9.33 -8.06 -6.77
N GLY A 32 8.25 -7.66 -7.46
CA GLY A 32 7.79 -8.26 -8.71
C GLY A 32 7.67 -7.25 -9.86
N LYS A 33 7.25 -7.72 -11.04
CA LYS A 33 7.22 -6.88 -12.25
C LYS A 33 6.28 -5.69 -12.12
N MET A 34 5.21 -5.81 -11.34
CA MET A 34 4.24 -4.72 -11.21
C MET A 34 4.82 -3.46 -10.55
N GLU A 35 5.69 -3.52 -9.53
CA GLU A 35 6.36 -2.30 -9.05
C GLU A 35 7.26 -1.63 -10.10
N VAL A 36 7.87 -2.43 -10.98
CA VAL A 36 8.73 -1.93 -12.05
C VAL A 36 7.90 -1.24 -13.13
N ILE A 37 6.75 -1.82 -13.47
CA ILE A 37 5.77 -1.22 -14.38
C ILE A 37 5.33 0.15 -13.85
N LEU A 38 4.88 0.21 -12.58
CA LEU A 38 4.47 1.47 -11.95
C LEU A 38 5.60 2.52 -11.99
N PHE A 39 6.82 2.11 -11.68
CA PHE A 39 7.98 3.00 -11.71
C PHE A 39 8.27 3.52 -13.12
N TYR A 40 8.27 2.66 -14.14
CA TYR A 40 8.64 3.06 -15.50
C TYR A 40 7.58 3.93 -16.19
N TYR A 41 6.29 3.72 -15.93
CA TYR A 41 5.27 4.67 -16.41
C TYR A 41 5.42 6.06 -15.78
N GLU A 42 5.63 6.13 -14.46
CA GLU A 42 5.88 7.41 -13.79
C GLU A 42 7.18 8.07 -14.29
N LEU A 43 8.23 7.26 -14.48
CA LEU A 43 9.50 7.75 -15.01
C LEU A 43 9.32 8.31 -16.41
N SER A 44 8.72 7.54 -17.33
CA SER A 44 8.44 7.95 -18.70
C SER A 44 7.74 9.30 -18.75
N LYS A 45 6.69 9.48 -17.93
CA LYS A 45 5.95 10.74 -17.82
C LYS A 45 6.78 11.87 -17.23
N SER A 46 7.67 11.59 -16.27
CA SER A 46 8.47 12.60 -15.59
C SER A 46 9.60 13.17 -16.46
N ILE A 47 10.17 12.37 -17.37
CA ILE A 47 11.29 12.77 -18.22
C ILE A 47 10.93 12.85 -19.72
N ASP A 48 9.67 12.60 -20.07
CA ASP A 48 9.15 12.61 -21.45
C ASP A 48 9.92 11.66 -22.38
N ASP A 49 10.12 10.42 -21.93
CA ASP A 49 10.82 9.36 -22.68
C ASP A 49 9.95 8.12 -22.82
N GLU A 50 9.40 7.92 -24.01
CA GLU A 50 8.52 6.82 -24.39
C GLU A 50 9.22 5.44 -24.31
N THR A 51 10.56 5.39 -24.27
CA THR A 51 11.31 4.14 -24.13
C THR A 51 10.90 3.38 -22.86
N TYR A 52 10.73 4.10 -21.75
CA TYR A 52 10.31 3.49 -20.48
C TYR A 52 8.84 3.06 -20.50
N ASN A 53 7.98 3.77 -21.24
CA ASN A 53 6.60 3.36 -21.47
C ASN A 53 6.55 2.01 -22.22
N ASN A 54 7.27 1.90 -23.35
CA ASN A 54 7.36 0.66 -24.10
C ASN A 54 7.89 -0.52 -23.25
N ILE A 55 8.85 -0.27 -22.35
CA ILE A 55 9.32 -1.32 -21.42
C ILE A 55 8.20 -1.72 -20.45
N ALA A 56 7.47 -0.75 -19.91
CA ALA A 56 6.36 -1.01 -19.00
C ALA A 56 5.22 -1.78 -19.65
N ASP A 57 4.86 -1.44 -20.90
CA ASP A 57 3.85 -2.16 -21.70
C ASP A 57 4.23 -3.64 -21.88
N ASN A 58 5.46 -3.92 -22.31
CA ASN A 58 5.92 -5.31 -22.48
C ASN A 58 5.87 -6.10 -21.16
N LEU A 59 6.25 -5.47 -20.04
CA LEU A 59 6.17 -6.11 -18.73
C LEU A 59 4.72 -6.33 -18.29
N LEU A 60 3.82 -5.42 -18.63
CA LEU A 60 2.40 -5.52 -18.31
C LEU A 60 1.75 -6.68 -19.08
N ASP A 61 2.09 -6.88 -20.35
CA ASP A 61 1.67 -8.05 -21.14
C ASP A 61 2.12 -9.36 -20.48
N GLU A 62 3.36 -9.41 -19.99
CA GLU A 62 3.86 -10.56 -19.24
C GLU A 62 3.06 -10.81 -17.95
N VAL A 63 2.71 -9.75 -17.20
CA VAL A 63 1.86 -9.87 -16.00
C VAL A 63 0.49 -10.42 -16.36
N PHE A 64 -0.15 -9.91 -17.42
CA PHE A 64 -1.45 -10.42 -17.88
C PHE A 64 -1.39 -11.88 -18.30
N SER A 65 -0.29 -12.33 -18.91
CA SER A 65 -0.10 -13.73 -19.31
C SER A 65 -0.01 -14.71 -18.13
N GLU A 66 0.40 -14.23 -16.96
CA GLU A 66 0.60 -15.04 -15.75
C GLU A 66 -0.53 -14.90 -14.73
N ILE A 67 -1.45 -13.94 -14.90
CA ILE A 67 -2.46 -13.57 -13.90
C ILE A 67 -3.33 -14.75 -13.46
N GLY A 68 -3.73 -15.61 -14.41
CA GLY A 68 -4.55 -16.79 -14.16
C GLY A 68 -3.84 -17.92 -13.40
N LYS A 69 -2.52 -17.81 -13.18
CA LYS A 69 -1.71 -18.80 -12.44
C LYS A 69 -1.48 -18.38 -10.98
N ILE A 70 -1.92 -17.18 -10.59
CA ILE A 70 -1.70 -16.63 -9.25
C ILE A 70 -2.78 -17.13 -8.30
N SER A 71 -2.35 -17.69 -7.17
CA SER A 71 -3.23 -18.32 -6.18
C SER A 71 -3.37 -17.53 -4.87
N THR A 72 -2.47 -16.58 -4.61
CA THR A 72 -2.51 -15.72 -3.41
C THR A 72 -3.24 -14.42 -3.71
N ASN A 73 -3.92 -13.91 -2.69
CA ASN A 73 -4.59 -12.61 -2.70
C ASN A 73 -3.77 -11.51 -2.02
N SER A 74 -2.53 -11.79 -1.62
CA SER A 74 -1.66 -10.81 -0.94
C SER A 74 -1.43 -9.57 -1.79
N ILE A 75 -1.19 -8.44 -1.11
CA ILE A 75 -0.76 -7.21 -1.78
C ILE A 75 0.64 -7.34 -2.39
N GLU A 76 1.50 -8.19 -1.86
CA GLU A 76 2.89 -8.34 -2.33
C GLU A 76 2.98 -9.13 -3.63
N GLN A 77 2.44 -10.35 -3.63
CA GLN A 77 2.67 -11.34 -4.68
C GLN A 77 1.37 -11.77 -5.38
N GLY A 78 0.23 -11.26 -4.91
CA GLY A 78 -1.08 -11.77 -5.27
C GLY A 78 -1.92 -10.86 -6.16
N LEU A 79 -3.13 -11.36 -6.42
CA LEU A 79 -4.12 -10.69 -7.28
C LEU A 79 -4.48 -9.29 -6.79
N ALA A 80 -4.50 -9.05 -5.47
CA ALA A 80 -4.80 -7.73 -4.93
C ALA A 80 -3.75 -6.68 -5.33
N GLY A 81 -2.46 -7.02 -5.26
CA GLY A 81 -1.37 -6.12 -5.62
C GLY A 81 -1.35 -5.79 -7.10
N ILE A 82 -1.54 -6.81 -7.94
CA ILE A 82 -1.60 -6.67 -9.39
C ILE A 82 -2.83 -5.86 -9.80
N GLY A 83 -4.00 -6.19 -9.27
CA GLY A 83 -5.23 -5.46 -9.54
C GLY A 83 -5.14 -4.00 -9.06
N TRP A 84 -4.51 -3.76 -7.92
CA TRP A 84 -4.29 -2.40 -7.41
C TRP A 84 -3.36 -1.63 -8.36
N GLY A 85 -2.30 -2.27 -8.85
CA GLY A 85 -1.40 -1.72 -9.86
C GLY A 85 -2.13 -1.35 -11.14
N ILE A 86 -2.97 -2.23 -11.68
CA ILE A 86 -3.77 -1.93 -12.87
C ILE A 86 -4.70 -0.74 -12.64
N ASN A 87 -5.39 -0.69 -11.50
CA ASN A 87 -6.24 0.46 -11.13
C ASN A 87 -5.44 1.77 -11.01
N TYR A 88 -4.21 1.70 -10.50
CA TYR A 88 -3.29 2.84 -10.48
C TYR A 88 -2.97 3.32 -11.90
N LEU A 89 -2.66 2.40 -12.82
CA LEU A 89 -2.33 2.73 -14.21
C LEU A 89 -3.52 3.38 -14.94
N ILE A 90 -4.72 2.80 -14.80
CA ILE A 90 -5.97 3.34 -15.37
C ILE A 90 -6.21 4.76 -14.84
N ARG A 91 -6.15 4.96 -13.52
CA ARG A 91 -6.43 6.27 -12.90
C ARG A 91 -5.47 7.35 -13.38
N ASN A 92 -4.21 7.01 -13.59
CA ASN A 92 -3.19 7.96 -14.03
C ASN A 92 -3.13 8.13 -15.55
N GLU A 93 -4.08 7.53 -16.28
CA GLU A 93 -4.20 7.58 -17.74
C GLU A 93 -2.95 6.99 -18.45
N PHE A 94 -2.29 6.03 -17.80
CA PHE A 94 -1.16 5.32 -18.41
C PHE A 94 -1.63 4.23 -19.38
N VAL A 95 -2.77 3.61 -19.09
CA VAL A 95 -3.34 2.52 -19.88
C VAL A 95 -4.86 2.62 -19.94
N GLU A 96 -5.43 2.09 -21.02
CA GLU A 96 -6.87 1.82 -21.13
C GLU A 96 -7.09 0.30 -21.00
N VAL A 97 -7.83 -0.11 -19.96
CA VAL A 97 -8.15 -1.52 -19.72
C VAL A 97 -9.67 -1.68 -19.73
N THR A 98 -10.15 -2.68 -20.45
CA THR A 98 -11.58 -2.99 -20.49
C THR A 98 -12.05 -3.56 -19.15
N GLU A 99 -13.28 -3.25 -18.77
CA GLU A 99 -13.85 -3.74 -17.50
C GLU A 99 -13.86 -5.27 -17.43
N ASP A 100 -14.12 -5.94 -18.57
CA ASP A 100 -14.11 -7.39 -18.69
C ASP A 100 -12.77 -8.03 -18.31
N ALA A 101 -11.65 -7.34 -18.54
CA ALA A 101 -10.32 -7.85 -18.24
C ALA A 101 -10.04 -8.00 -16.74
N LEU A 102 -10.80 -7.30 -15.89
CA LEU A 102 -10.64 -7.34 -14.43
C LEU A 102 -11.65 -8.28 -13.74
N ILE A 103 -12.73 -8.69 -14.41
CA ILE A 103 -13.79 -9.51 -13.81
C ILE A 103 -13.24 -10.84 -13.28
N ASP A 104 -12.42 -11.54 -14.06
CA ASP A 104 -11.85 -12.83 -13.64
C ASP A 104 -10.88 -12.68 -12.47
N LEU A 105 -10.09 -11.60 -12.47
CA LEU A 105 -9.22 -11.26 -11.34
C LEU A 105 -10.05 -11.02 -10.07
N GLU A 106 -11.13 -10.25 -10.17
CA GLU A 106 -11.99 -9.91 -9.04
C GLU A 106 -12.73 -11.14 -8.49
N CYS A 107 -13.27 -11.98 -9.37
CA CYS A 107 -13.91 -13.23 -8.97
C CYS A 107 -12.97 -14.10 -8.14
N ASN A 108 -11.74 -14.31 -8.61
CA ASN A 108 -10.74 -15.09 -7.87
C ASN A 108 -10.31 -14.39 -6.56
N LEU A 109 -10.10 -13.07 -6.61
CA LEU A 109 -9.68 -12.27 -5.46
C LEU A 109 -10.70 -12.34 -4.32
N PHE A 110 -11.99 -12.21 -4.60
CA PHE A 110 -13.03 -12.20 -3.56
C PHE A 110 -13.55 -13.59 -3.16
N TRP A 111 -13.14 -14.65 -3.87
CA TRP A 111 -13.42 -16.03 -3.47
C TRP A 111 -12.31 -16.65 -2.61
N GLY A 112 -11.08 -16.13 -2.73
CA GLY A 112 -9.95 -16.55 -1.91
C GLY A 112 -9.89 -15.91 -0.52
N GLU A 113 -8.77 -16.12 0.18
CA GLU A 113 -8.57 -15.57 1.52
C GLU A 113 -8.47 -14.03 1.48
N SER A 114 -9.15 -13.37 2.43
CA SER A 114 -9.14 -11.90 2.52
C SER A 114 -7.91 -11.32 3.22
N VAL A 115 -7.21 -12.13 4.03
CA VAL A 115 -6.00 -11.74 4.75
C VAL A 115 -4.99 -12.85 4.53
N ASP A 116 -3.90 -12.50 3.86
CA ASP A 116 -2.74 -13.36 3.67
C ASP A 116 -1.58 -12.79 4.52
N PHE A 117 -0.86 -13.65 5.22
CA PHE A 117 0.27 -13.26 6.07
C PHE A 117 1.57 -13.39 5.26
N GLY A 118 1.80 -12.39 4.41
CA GLY A 118 2.98 -12.30 3.54
C GLY A 118 4.29 -12.06 4.30
N ILE A 119 5.39 -12.04 3.56
CA ILE A 119 6.74 -11.87 4.10
C ILE A 119 6.93 -10.44 4.64
N HIS A 120 6.44 -9.46 3.88
CA HIS A 120 6.56 -8.05 4.22
C HIS A 120 5.24 -7.45 4.72
N PHE A 121 4.09 -7.99 4.34
CA PHE A 121 2.79 -7.39 4.53
C PHE A 121 1.71 -8.42 4.84
N SER A 122 0.92 -8.13 5.87
CA SER A 122 -0.23 -8.95 6.28
C SER A 122 -1.56 -8.21 6.15
N MET A 123 -1.81 -7.55 5.03
CA MET A 123 -2.94 -6.63 4.87
C MET A 123 -4.28 -7.32 4.59
N LEU A 124 -5.38 -6.61 4.87
CA LEU A 124 -6.71 -6.85 4.29
C LEU A 124 -6.68 -6.50 2.79
N SER A 125 -5.95 -7.30 2.02
CA SER A 125 -5.48 -6.97 0.67
C SER A 125 -6.62 -6.72 -0.33
N PRO A 126 -7.71 -7.52 -0.36
CA PRO A 126 -8.83 -7.22 -1.25
C PRO A 126 -9.55 -5.90 -0.92
N ALA A 127 -9.50 -5.42 0.33
CA ALA A 127 -10.05 -4.11 0.67
C ALA A 127 -9.20 -2.98 0.08
N VAL A 128 -7.87 -3.10 0.13
CA VAL A 128 -6.95 -2.14 -0.48
C VAL A 128 -7.17 -2.08 -2.00
N TYR A 129 -7.33 -3.24 -2.64
CA TYR A 129 -7.75 -3.33 -4.04
C TYR A 129 -9.10 -2.63 -4.29
N LEU A 130 -10.13 -2.98 -3.53
CA LEU A 130 -11.50 -2.50 -3.74
C LEU A 130 -11.58 -0.96 -3.71
N LEU A 131 -10.85 -0.33 -2.79
CA LEU A 131 -10.80 1.12 -2.63
C LEU A 131 -9.97 1.83 -3.70
N SER A 132 -9.12 1.10 -4.44
CA SER A 132 -8.31 1.69 -5.50
C SER A 132 -9.08 1.97 -6.80
N LYS A 133 -10.29 1.42 -6.94
CA LYS A 133 -11.13 1.60 -8.14
C LYS A 133 -11.50 3.09 -8.32
N TYR A 134 -11.19 3.62 -9.50
CA TYR A 134 -11.39 5.04 -9.83
C TYR A 134 -12.85 5.41 -10.14
N GLY A 135 -13.22 6.65 -9.83
CA GLY A 135 -14.41 7.31 -10.42
C GLY A 135 -15.77 6.97 -9.80
N GLY A 136 -15.83 6.44 -8.56
CA GLY A 136 -17.12 6.09 -7.94
C GLY A 136 -17.89 5.01 -8.72
N LYS A 137 -17.23 4.36 -9.68
CA LYS A 137 -17.69 3.18 -10.38
C LYS A 137 -17.79 2.08 -9.31
N LYS A 138 -18.97 1.99 -8.70
CA LYS A 138 -19.47 0.83 -7.94
C LYS A 138 -19.56 -0.35 -8.89
N MET A 139 -18.42 -0.81 -9.38
CA MET A 139 -18.35 -1.38 -10.72
C MET A 139 -18.66 -2.85 -10.81
N LEU A 140 -19.53 -3.35 -9.94
CA LEU A 140 -20.06 -4.70 -10.03
C LEU A 140 -21.44 -4.72 -9.38
N GLU A 141 -22.30 -5.58 -9.89
CA GLU A 141 -23.52 -6.07 -9.22
C GLU A 141 -23.22 -6.60 -7.79
N ASN A 142 -21.95 -6.88 -7.48
CA ASN A 142 -21.48 -7.50 -6.23
C ASN A 142 -20.71 -6.59 -5.27
N TYR A 143 -20.59 -5.28 -5.52
CA TYR A 143 -19.81 -4.37 -4.66
C TYR A 143 -20.22 -4.46 -3.17
N ASP A 144 -21.52 -4.39 -2.90
CA ASP A 144 -22.05 -4.47 -1.53
C ASP A 144 -21.73 -5.84 -0.89
N THR A 145 -21.81 -6.93 -1.66
CA THR A 145 -21.44 -8.28 -1.21
C THR A 145 -19.97 -8.34 -0.77
N TYR A 146 -19.06 -7.75 -1.54
CA TYR A 146 -17.64 -7.71 -1.22
C TYR A 146 -17.36 -6.84 0.01
N VAL A 147 -18.00 -5.67 0.11
CA VAL A 147 -17.90 -4.83 1.31
C VAL A 147 -18.38 -5.57 2.55
N LEU A 148 -19.51 -6.27 2.48
CA LEU A 148 -20.04 -7.07 3.59
C LEU A 148 -19.10 -8.23 3.98
N ALA A 149 -18.50 -8.90 3.01
CA ALA A 149 -17.50 -9.94 3.25
C ALA A 149 -16.26 -9.37 3.98
N LEU A 150 -15.75 -8.23 3.52
CA LEU A 150 -14.61 -7.55 4.15
C LEU A 150 -14.92 -7.01 5.55
N LEU A 151 -16.14 -6.51 5.78
CA LEU A 151 -16.62 -6.13 7.11
C LEU A 151 -16.73 -7.35 8.04
N ASN A 152 -17.12 -8.52 7.52
CA ASN A 152 -17.09 -9.79 8.25
C ASN A 152 -15.66 -10.19 8.62
N THR A 153 -14.71 -10.06 7.69
CA THR A 153 -13.29 -10.30 7.96
C THR A 153 -12.77 -9.35 9.05
N CYS A 154 -13.09 -8.05 8.95
CA CYS A 154 -12.76 -7.09 10.01
C CYS A 154 -13.38 -7.49 11.35
N ARG A 155 -14.65 -7.94 11.37
CA ARG A 155 -15.29 -8.46 12.58
C ARG A 155 -14.55 -9.65 13.14
N TYR A 156 -14.18 -10.63 12.31
CA TYR A 156 -13.45 -11.82 12.74
C TYR A 156 -12.13 -11.44 13.40
N TYR A 157 -11.31 -10.61 12.74
CA TYR A 157 -10.05 -10.15 13.31
C TYR A 157 -10.23 -9.24 14.52
N CYS A 158 -11.33 -8.47 14.58
CA CYS A 158 -11.67 -7.67 15.76
C CYS A 158 -12.26 -8.49 16.92
N LEU A 159 -12.82 -9.67 16.67
CA LEU A 159 -13.34 -10.57 17.70
C LEU A 159 -12.26 -11.54 18.17
N SER A 160 -11.34 -11.92 17.30
CA SER A 160 -10.11 -12.64 17.66
C SER A 160 -9.06 -11.73 18.29
N ILE A 161 -9.33 -10.44 18.49
CA ILE A 161 -8.52 -9.58 19.38
C ILE A 161 -8.36 -10.22 20.78
N TYR A 162 -9.34 -11.00 21.22
CA TYR A 162 -9.31 -11.72 22.50
C TYR A 162 -8.54 -13.05 22.44
N ASP A 163 -7.96 -13.45 21.30
CA ASP A 163 -7.17 -14.68 21.15
C ASP A 163 -5.73 -14.57 21.70
N ASN A 164 -5.39 -13.42 22.32
CA ASN A 164 -4.07 -13.05 22.83
C ASN A 164 -2.93 -13.03 21.78
N LYS A 165 -3.22 -13.21 20.49
CA LYS A 165 -2.22 -13.12 19.42
C LYS A 165 -2.11 -11.68 18.92
N LYS A 166 -0.91 -11.12 19.04
CA LYS A 166 -0.52 -9.84 18.45
C LYS A 166 -0.83 -9.86 16.94
N LYS A 167 -1.55 -8.85 16.46
CA LYS A 167 -1.87 -8.67 15.05
C LYS A 167 -0.84 -7.71 14.42
N PRO A 168 -0.33 -8.00 13.21
CA PRO A 168 0.54 -7.08 12.48
C PRO A 168 -0.09 -5.69 12.33
N LEU A 169 0.68 -4.62 12.49
CA LEU A 169 0.15 -3.25 12.44
C LEU A 169 -0.33 -2.87 11.03
N ASP A 170 0.27 -3.40 9.97
CA ASP A 170 -0.18 -3.23 8.59
C ASP A 170 -1.57 -3.86 8.30
N LEU A 171 -1.92 -4.96 8.96
CA LEU A 171 -3.29 -5.49 8.97
C LEU A 171 -4.25 -4.47 9.59
N ILE A 172 -3.87 -3.92 10.76
CA ILE A 172 -4.69 -2.91 11.46
C ILE A 172 -4.82 -1.66 10.60
N ASN A 173 -3.74 -1.21 9.97
CA ASN A 173 -3.72 -0.04 9.10
C ASN A 173 -4.63 -0.23 7.90
N SER A 174 -4.53 -1.37 7.20
CA SER A 174 -5.40 -1.65 6.04
C SER A 174 -6.87 -1.81 6.43
N MET A 175 -7.17 -2.41 7.59
CA MET A 175 -8.53 -2.44 8.14
C MET A 175 -9.05 -1.04 8.47
N LEU A 176 -8.25 -0.22 9.17
CA LEU A 176 -8.64 1.14 9.54
C LEU A 176 -8.83 2.02 8.30
N TYR A 177 -7.91 1.94 7.33
CA TYR A 177 -8.04 2.61 6.03
C TYR A 177 -9.37 2.26 5.36
N PHE A 178 -9.72 0.98 5.26
CA PHE A 178 -10.99 0.54 4.70
C PHE A 178 -12.21 1.12 5.40
N LEU A 179 -12.25 1.05 6.73
CA LEU A 179 -13.39 1.56 7.51
C LEU A 179 -13.52 3.08 7.41
N LEU A 180 -12.40 3.81 7.35
CA LEU A 180 -12.41 5.26 7.17
C LEU A 180 -12.91 5.66 5.77
N GLU A 181 -12.49 4.96 4.72
CA GLU A 181 -12.98 5.21 3.37
C GLU A 181 -14.46 4.90 3.20
N LEU A 182 -14.95 3.79 3.77
CA LEU A 182 -16.39 3.51 3.79
C LEU A 182 -17.19 4.64 4.43
N LYS A 183 -16.69 5.21 5.54
CA LYS A 183 -17.31 6.37 6.18
C LYS A 183 -17.30 7.61 5.31
N LYS A 184 -16.17 7.92 4.64
CA LYS A 184 -16.08 9.05 3.70
C LYS A 184 -17.08 8.92 2.56
N GLN A 185 -17.35 7.68 2.12
CA GLN A 185 -18.31 7.35 1.08
C GLN A 185 -19.76 7.21 1.58
N ASN A 186 -20.02 7.41 2.88
CA ASN A 186 -21.33 7.20 3.52
C ASN A 186 -21.90 5.78 3.36
N VAL A 187 -21.04 4.76 3.33
CA VAL A 187 -21.38 3.34 3.21
C VAL A 187 -21.12 2.64 4.55
N HIS A 188 -22.08 1.85 5.05
CA HIS A 188 -21.94 1.07 6.30
C HIS A 188 -21.32 1.86 7.48
N VAL A 189 -21.75 3.12 7.65
CA VAL A 189 -21.14 4.06 8.60
C VAL A 189 -21.21 3.53 10.03
N TRP A 190 -22.35 2.96 10.43
CA TRP A 190 -22.56 2.44 11.78
C TRP A 190 -21.69 1.21 12.07
N GLU A 191 -21.63 0.25 11.15
CA GLU A 191 -20.74 -0.91 11.29
C GLU A 191 -19.28 -0.48 11.35
N SER A 192 -18.91 0.53 10.54
CA SER A 192 -17.55 1.07 10.49
C SER A 192 -17.16 1.73 11.80
N ASP A 193 -18.04 2.57 12.38
CA ASP A 193 -17.81 3.19 13.69
C ASP A 193 -17.63 2.14 14.80
N LYS A 194 -18.46 1.08 14.80
CA LYS A 194 -18.36 -0.01 15.77
C LYS A 194 -17.03 -0.77 15.65
N LEU A 195 -16.57 -1.04 14.44
CA LEU A 195 -15.31 -1.74 14.19
C LEU A 195 -14.09 -0.86 14.51
N ILE A 196 -14.13 0.42 14.14
CA ILE A 196 -13.10 1.41 14.50
C ILE A 196 -12.96 1.49 16.03
N TRP A 197 -14.08 1.55 16.77
CA TRP A 197 -14.04 1.55 18.23
C TRP A 197 -13.35 0.29 18.78
N LYS A 198 -13.61 -0.89 18.20
CA LYS A 198 -12.92 -2.13 18.61
C LYS A 198 -11.41 -2.09 18.31
N ILE A 199 -11.02 -1.58 17.14
CA ILE A 199 -9.61 -1.41 16.78
C ILE A 199 -8.92 -0.49 17.79
N LEU A 200 -9.53 0.66 18.11
CA LEU A 200 -8.97 1.59 19.09
C LEU A 200 -8.84 0.97 20.49
N THR A 201 -9.83 0.19 20.93
CA THR A 201 -9.76 -0.53 22.21
C THR A 201 -8.62 -1.54 22.22
N TYR A 202 -8.38 -2.23 21.10
CA TYR A 202 -7.23 -3.13 20.98
C TYR A 202 -5.89 -2.40 21.00
N LEU A 203 -5.80 -1.28 20.29
CA LEU A 203 -4.59 -0.44 20.30
C LEU A 203 -4.29 0.08 21.72
N MET A 204 -5.32 0.33 22.53
CA MET A 204 -5.18 0.68 23.96
C MET A 204 -4.56 -0.42 24.82
N ASP A 205 -4.77 -1.69 24.48
CA ASP A 205 -4.19 -2.83 25.20
C ASP A 205 -2.95 -3.40 24.50
N TYR A 206 -2.55 -2.81 23.37
CA TYR A 206 -1.46 -3.27 22.54
C TYR A 206 -0.12 -3.11 23.27
N LYS A 207 0.45 -4.25 23.69
CA LYS A 207 1.73 -4.31 24.38
C LYS A 207 2.88 -4.19 23.39
N ASP A 208 3.94 -3.52 23.84
CA ASP A 208 5.19 -3.39 23.09
C ASP A 208 5.02 -2.77 21.70
N ILE A 209 4.05 -1.84 21.52
CA ILE A 209 3.84 -1.13 20.24
C ILE A 209 5.10 -0.35 19.83
N GLU A 210 5.89 0.08 20.81
CA GLU A 210 7.18 0.69 20.59
C GLU A 210 8.19 -0.25 19.93
N LYS A 211 8.01 -1.58 20.00
CA LYS A 211 8.90 -2.55 19.37
C LYS A 211 8.49 -2.92 17.94
N ASP A 212 7.34 -2.44 17.46
CA ASP A 212 6.92 -2.65 16.08
C ASP A 212 7.73 -1.85 15.07
N ILE A 213 7.55 -2.21 13.80
CA ILE A 213 8.19 -1.52 12.68
C ILE A 213 7.64 -0.10 12.62
N TYR A 214 8.53 0.87 12.86
CA TYR A 214 8.16 2.28 13.01
C TYR A 214 7.39 2.83 11.80
N GLY A 215 7.68 2.35 10.59
CA GLY A 215 6.93 2.71 9.38
C GLY A 215 5.42 2.40 9.48
N ASP A 216 5.04 1.24 10.00
CA ASP A 216 3.62 0.88 10.21
C ASP A 216 2.97 1.79 11.25
N THR A 217 3.71 2.16 12.30
CA THR A 217 3.25 3.05 13.37
C THR A 217 2.97 4.46 12.88
N VAL A 218 3.81 5.00 11.99
CA VAL A 218 3.61 6.34 11.40
C VAL A 218 2.36 6.34 10.51
N ILE A 219 2.14 5.29 9.72
CA ILE A 219 0.91 5.15 8.92
C ILE A 219 -0.32 5.09 9.82
N LEU A 220 -0.27 4.30 10.90
CA LEU A 220 -1.35 4.22 11.89
C LEU A 220 -1.67 5.61 12.46
N PHE A 221 -0.64 6.34 12.88
CA PHE A 221 -0.78 7.68 13.42
C PHE A 221 -1.46 8.61 12.40
N ASN A 222 -1.05 8.57 11.13
CA ASN A 222 -1.66 9.39 10.08
C ASN A 222 -3.13 9.03 9.81
N LEU A 223 -3.47 7.73 9.77
CA LEU A 223 -4.87 7.28 9.61
C LEU A 223 -5.76 7.77 10.77
N LEU A 224 -5.25 7.74 12.00
CA LEU A 224 -5.97 8.25 13.16
C LEU A 224 -6.22 9.76 13.08
N HIS A 225 -5.31 10.54 12.50
CA HIS A 225 -5.52 12.00 12.33
C HIS A 225 -6.71 12.33 11.42
N GLN A 226 -7.07 11.45 10.48
CA GLN A 226 -8.21 11.66 9.59
C GLN A 226 -9.57 11.51 10.29
N MET A 227 -9.58 11.00 11.52
CA MET A 227 -10.80 10.87 12.33
C MET A 227 -11.11 12.18 13.06
N PRO A 228 -12.38 12.53 13.32
CA PRO A 228 -12.70 13.65 14.22
C PRO A 228 -12.15 13.44 15.64
N ASP A 229 -11.72 14.52 16.32
CA ASP A 229 -11.16 14.50 17.69
C ASP A 229 -12.19 14.29 18.82
N THR A 230 -13.27 13.59 18.51
CA THR A 230 -14.45 13.52 19.37
C THR A 230 -14.39 12.40 20.40
N THR A 231 -13.53 11.39 20.24
CA THR A 231 -13.48 10.22 21.13
C THR A 231 -12.28 10.24 22.08
N PHE A 232 -12.53 10.02 23.37
CA PHE A 232 -11.48 9.85 24.41
C PHE A 232 -10.47 8.78 24.02
N LEU A 233 -10.98 7.67 23.46
CA LEU A 233 -10.17 6.51 23.07
C LEU A 233 -9.15 6.86 21.97
N LYS A 234 -9.55 7.63 20.95
CA LYS A 234 -8.62 8.11 19.91
C LYS A 234 -7.50 8.94 20.52
N LYS A 235 -7.85 9.89 21.41
CA LYS A 235 -6.87 10.79 22.05
C LYS A 235 -5.83 10.01 22.83
N GLU A 236 -6.25 8.99 23.57
CA GLU A 236 -5.36 8.17 24.37
C GLU A 236 -4.43 7.29 23.51
N VAL A 237 -4.97 6.66 22.46
CA VAL A 237 -4.15 5.92 21.47
C VAL A 237 -3.12 6.85 20.81
N MET A 238 -3.55 8.05 20.38
CA MET A 238 -2.65 9.04 19.79
C MET A 238 -1.58 9.52 20.76
N ALA A 239 -1.91 9.74 22.03
CA ALA A 239 -0.93 10.12 23.04
C ALA A 239 0.13 9.03 23.25
N ARG A 240 -0.29 7.75 23.28
CA ARG A 240 0.64 6.61 23.35
C ARG A 240 1.56 6.53 22.13
N LEU A 241 1.01 6.71 20.93
CA LEU A 241 1.80 6.70 19.69
C LEU A 241 2.74 7.91 19.57
N GLY A 242 2.30 9.10 19.99
CA GLY A 242 3.11 10.32 19.94
C GLY A 242 4.33 10.29 20.87
N ASN A 243 4.33 9.42 21.88
CA ASN A 243 5.48 9.21 22.77
C ASN A 243 6.56 8.30 22.17
N LEU A 244 6.33 7.73 20.98
CA LEU A 244 7.30 6.94 20.24
C LEU A 244 8.30 7.89 19.55
N LYS A 245 9.18 8.50 20.35
CA LYS A 245 10.24 9.42 19.88
C LYS A 245 11.16 8.74 18.87
N ASP A 246 11.63 9.54 17.90
CA ASP A 246 12.64 9.27 16.87
C ASP A 246 13.50 8.03 17.16
N LYS A 247 13.05 6.89 16.65
CA LYS A 247 13.91 5.71 16.52
C LYS A 247 14.65 5.82 15.21
N ASP A 248 15.84 5.22 15.13
CA ASP A 248 16.47 5.03 13.84
C ASP A 248 15.61 4.10 12.98
N TRP A 249 15.20 4.60 11.81
CA TRP A 249 14.37 3.85 10.88
C TRP A 249 15.24 2.79 10.22
N SER A 250 14.77 1.55 10.20
CA SER A 250 15.36 0.51 9.36
C SER A 250 14.93 0.67 7.91
N ILE A 251 15.64 0.02 6.97
CA ILE A 251 15.20 -0.08 5.57
C ILE A 251 13.79 -0.69 5.49
N GLU A 252 13.45 -1.67 6.33
CA GLU A 252 12.08 -2.23 6.40
C GLU A 252 11.06 -1.16 6.81
N ALA A 253 11.37 -0.28 7.77
CA ALA A 253 10.47 0.80 8.16
C ALA A 253 10.18 1.75 6.99
N TYR A 254 11.21 2.12 6.22
CA TYR A 254 11.03 2.92 4.99
C TYR A 254 10.28 2.17 3.89
N ARG A 255 10.49 0.85 3.74
CA ARG A 255 9.72 0.03 2.80
C ARG A 255 8.24 0.01 3.18
N LYS A 256 7.92 -0.22 4.46
CA LYS A 256 6.55 -0.23 4.98
C LYS A 256 5.81 1.07 4.71
N ILE A 257 6.43 2.20 5.04
CA ILE A 257 5.78 3.51 4.95
C ILE A 257 5.63 3.96 3.50
N LEU A 258 6.65 3.79 2.65
CA LEU A 258 6.57 4.13 1.23
C LEU A 258 5.42 3.38 0.55
N TRP A 259 5.36 2.05 0.73
CA TRP A 259 4.29 1.24 0.12
C TRP A 259 2.91 1.57 0.67
N GLN A 260 2.75 1.65 2.00
CA GLN A 260 1.43 2.00 2.56
C GLN A 260 0.97 3.40 2.17
N GLN A 261 1.87 4.37 2.04
CA GLN A 261 1.50 5.70 1.54
C GLN A 261 0.99 5.65 0.10
N ILE A 262 1.71 4.93 -0.77
CA ILE A 262 1.32 4.74 -2.17
C ILE A 262 -0.05 4.04 -2.23
N LEU A 263 -0.26 2.99 -1.44
CA LEU A 263 -1.47 2.17 -1.43
C LEU A 263 -2.70 2.91 -0.86
N PHE A 264 -2.56 3.60 0.27
CA PHE A 264 -3.70 4.17 1.03
C PHE A 264 -4.02 5.62 0.70
N PHE A 265 -3.00 6.45 0.47
CA PHE A 265 -3.19 7.89 0.38
C PHE A 265 -3.13 8.43 -1.04
N GLN A 266 -2.57 7.64 -1.97
CA GLN A 266 -2.49 7.95 -3.40
C GLN A 266 -2.18 9.43 -3.67
N TRP A 267 -1.00 9.88 -3.22
CA TRP A 267 -0.49 11.25 -3.43
C TRP A 267 -1.49 12.36 -3.09
N SER A 268 -2.11 12.28 -1.90
CA SER A 268 -2.94 13.33 -1.31
C SER A 268 -2.15 14.32 -0.46
N ASP A 269 -2.76 15.46 -0.13
CA ASP A 269 -2.19 16.52 0.74
C ASP A 269 -1.73 16.01 2.13
N ASN A 270 -2.20 14.83 2.54
CA ASN A 270 -1.84 14.20 3.81
C ASN A 270 -0.66 13.21 3.70
N ALA A 271 0.13 13.30 2.63
CA ALA A 271 1.32 12.47 2.45
C ALA A 271 2.37 12.81 3.52
N ILE A 272 2.92 11.77 4.15
CA ILE A 272 4.02 11.88 5.09
C ILE A 272 5.29 12.22 4.31
N ILE A 273 5.97 13.30 4.74
CA ILE A 273 7.26 13.72 4.20
C ILE A 273 8.36 12.90 4.89
N LEU A 274 9.15 12.20 4.09
CA LEU A 274 10.22 11.32 4.56
C LEU A 274 11.58 12.01 4.56
N ASP A 275 12.43 11.66 5.53
CA ASP A 275 13.85 11.98 5.50
C ASP A 275 14.58 11.04 4.52
N ILE A 276 14.65 11.49 3.26
CA ILE A 276 15.30 10.77 2.17
C ILE A 276 16.82 10.71 2.35
N ASP A 277 17.43 11.72 2.96
CA ASP A 277 18.88 11.74 3.15
C ASP A 277 19.31 10.63 4.12
N LYS A 278 18.54 10.42 5.19
CA LYS A 278 18.74 9.30 6.11
C LYS A 278 18.52 7.95 5.44
N LEU A 279 17.50 7.80 4.59
CA LEU A 279 17.27 6.55 3.85
C LEU A 279 18.42 6.22 2.89
N LEU A 280 18.87 7.20 2.10
CA LEU A 280 19.98 7.00 1.16
C LEU A 280 21.27 6.61 1.89
N TYR A 281 21.55 7.26 3.03
CA TYR A 281 22.67 6.90 3.89
C TYR A 281 22.57 5.44 4.40
N LEU A 282 21.38 4.98 4.80
CA LEU A 282 21.18 3.60 5.22
C LEU A 282 21.41 2.61 4.07
N ILE A 283 20.88 2.90 2.88
CA ILE A 283 21.04 2.03 1.71
C ILE A 283 22.52 1.91 1.28
N ASP A 284 23.27 3.02 1.32
CA ASP A 284 24.69 3.02 0.93
C ASP A 284 25.56 2.22 1.93
N ASN A 285 25.16 2.15 3.20
CA ASN A 285 25.91 1.47 4.26
C ASN A 285 25.46 0.02 4.50
N GLU A 286 24.16 -0.28 4.38
CA GLU A 286 23.58 -1.61 4.59
C GLU A 286 23.49 -2.36 3.26
N LYS A 287 24.59 -2.99 2.83
CA LYS A 287 24.67 -3.77 1.57
C LYS A 287 23.70 -4.95 1.45
N GLN A 288 22.96 -5.31 2.50
CA GLN A 288 22.03 -6.44 2.46
C GLN A 288 20.62 -5.98 2.86
N ASN A 289 19.73 -5.97 1.86
CA ASN A 289 18.27 -5.87 1.95
C ASN A 289 17.58 -4.56 1.50
N SER A 290 18.16 -3.85 0.52
CA SER A 290 17.47 -2.77 -0.22
C SER A 290 16.46 -3.29 -1.28
N LYS A 291 16.04 -4.56 -1.23
CA LYS A 291 15.05 -5.08 -2.18
C LYS A 291 13.67 -4.49 -1.89
N GLY A 292 12.86 -4.27 -2.92
CA GLY A 292 11.50 -3.75 -2.77
C GLY A 292 11.40 -2.30 -2.27
N ILE A 293 12.51 -1.54 -2.21
CA ILE A 293 12.52 -0.13 -1.80
C ILE A 293 12.79 0.84 -2.96
N TRP A 294 13.50 0.40 -3.99
CA TRP A 294 13.95 1.27 -5.07
C TRP A 294 12.79 1.85 -5.90
N ALA A 295 11.88 1.01 -6.36
CA ALA A 295 10.72 1.42 -7.13
C ALA A 295 9.80 2.39 -6.33
N PRO A 296 9.35 2.06 -5.11
CA PRO A 296 8.48 2.99 -4.37
C PRO A 296 9.22 4.27 -3.94
N LEU A 297 10.53 4.23 -3.70
CA LEU A 297 11.34 5.45 -3.50
C LEU A 297 11.38 6.31 -4.77
N GLY A 298 11.58 5.71 -5.94
CA GLY A 298 11.56 6.42 -7.22
C GLY A 298 10.22 7.09 -7.49
N ILE A 299 9.12 6.35 -7.32
CA ILE A 299 7.75 6.88 -7.42
C ILE A 299 7.55 8.02 -6.43
N TYR A 300 8.08 7.92 -5.20
CA TYR A 300 8.03 8.99 -4.22
C TYR A 300 8.77 10.25 -4.66
N LEU A 301 10.00 10.12 -5.13
CA LEU A 301 10.79 11.26 -5.58
C LEU A 301 10.14 11.98 -6.77
N MET A 302 9.54 11.24 -7.70
CA MET A 302 8.86 11.82 -8.86
C MET A 302 7.58 12.57 -8.48
N ASN A 303 6.80 12.03 -7.55
CA ASN A 303 5.54 12.64 -7.14
C ASN A 303 5.69 13.80 -6.14
N MET A 304 6.78 13.87 -5.37
CA MET A 304 7.11 15.03 -4.52
C MET A 304 7.21 16.34 -5.30
N ASN A 305 7.52 16.29 -6.60
CA ASN A 305 7.57 17.49 -7.45
C ASN A 305 6.19 17.99 -7.88
N LYS A 306 5.13 17.18 -7.72
CA LYS A 306 3.75 17.59 -8.01
C LYS A 306 3.11 18.36 -6.83
N ILE A 307 3.73 18.30 -5.65
CA ILE A 307 3.21 18.87 -4.38
C ILE A 307 3.81 20.26 -4.08
N ASN A 308 4.86 20.68 -4.79
CA ASN A 308 5.48 22.01 -4.70
C ASN A 308 5.18 22.86 -5.94
#